data_AF-A0A0R3RAP9-F1
#
_entry.id   AF-A0A0R3RAP9-F1
#
_cell.length_a   1.000
_cell.length_b   1.000
_cell.length_c   1.000
_cell.angle_alpha   90.00
_cell.angle_beta   90.00
_cell.angle_gamma   90.00
#
_symmetry.space_group_name_H-M   'P 1'
#
loop_
_entity.id
_entity.type
_entity.pdbx_description
1 polymer ?
#
loop_
_entity_poly.entity_id
_entity_poly.type
_entity_poly.pdbx_seq_one_letter_code
_entity_poly.pdbx_strand_id
1 'polypeptide(L)'
;MDLRFVKAGLSILKKNGKLFSLHKSSTRQYIAKFVAQKLPDISADCIAQLRWNLPATYSYHRRQSVDIEVDLWQFSINSKNVSAIG
;
A
#
# COMPACT_ATOMS: atom_id res chain seq x y z
N MET A 1 9.00 -1.70 7.85
CA MET A 1 8.91 -0.24 7.74
C MET A 1 7.62 0.14 7.00
N ASP A 2 7.35 -0.48 5.84
CA ASP A 2 6.19 -0.23 4.96
C ASP A 2 4.82 -0.11 5.64
N LEU A 3 4.45 -1.06 6.52
CA LEU A 3 3.12 -1.04 7.14
C LEU A 3 2.98 -0.02 8.29
N ARG A 4 4.10 0.50 8.82
CA ARG A 4 4.04 1.61 9.80
C ARG A 4 3.59 2.90 9.09
N PHE A 5 4.07 3.12 7.86
CA PHE A 5 3.62 4.23 7.02
C PHE A 5 2.12 4.11 6.71
N VAL A 6 1.65 2.93 6.34
CA VAL A 6 0.21 2.69 6.08
C VAL A 6 -0.64 3.04 7.30
N LYS A 7 -0.24 2.59 8.50
CA LYS A 7 -0.96 2.93 9.75
C LYS A 7 -0.99 4.44 10.03
N ALA A 8 0.16 5.11 9.90
CA ALA A 8 0.25 6.54 10.12
C ALA A 8 -0.61 7.31 9.10
N GLY A 9 -0.55 6.94 7.83
CA GLY A 9 -1.38 7.53 6.78
C GLY A 9 -2.87 7.35 7.03
N LEU A 10 -3.29 6.15 7.46
CA LEU A 10 -4.68 5.87 7.84
C LEU A 10 -5.14 6.73 9.03
N SER A 11 -4.29 6.97 10.04
CA SER A 11 -4.64 7.75 11.24
C SER A 11 -4.89 9.24 10.97
N ILE A 12 -4.41 9.77 9.84
CA ILE A 12 -4.56 11.18 9.47
C ILE A 12 -5.60 11.39 8.35
N LEU A 13 -6.30 10.34 7.93
CA LEU A 13 -7.31 10.45 6.88
C LEU A 13 -8.49 11.31 7.36
N LYS A 14 -8.89 12.24 6.49
CA LYS A 14 -10.16 12.96 6.65
C LYS A 14 -11.34 12.03 6.38
N LYS A 15 -12.55 12.43 6.80
CA LYS A 15 -13.79 11.72 6.47
C LYS A 15 -13.87 11.46 4.96
N ASN A 16 -14.16 10.21 4.56
CA ASN A 16 -14.18 9.74 3.18
C ASN A 16 -12.83 9.82 2.42
N GLY A 17 -11.73 10.09 3.13
CA GLY A 17 -10.39 10.08 2.58
C GLY A 17 -9.91 8.68 2.19
N LYS A 18 -8.97 8.64 1.26
CA LYS A 18 -8.30 7.41 0.80
C LYS A 18 -6.80 7.59 0.90
N LEU A 19 -6.09 6.53 1.30
CA LEU A 19 -4.63 6.49 1.30
C LEU A 19 -4.16 5.73 0.07
N PHE A 20 -3.27 6.34 -0.71
CA PHE A 20 -2.59 5.68 -1.82
C PHE A 20 -1.13 5.45 -1.44
N SER A 21 -0.62 4.25 -1.66
CA SER A 21 0.75 3.90 -1.32
C SER A 21 1.32 2.87 -2.29
N LEU A 22 2.59 3.05 -2.66
CA LEU A 22 3.31 2.14 -3.54
C LEU A 22 4.08 1.13 -2.69
N HIS A 23 3.92 -0.15 -3.01
CA HIS A 23 4.61 -1.25 -2.33
C HIS A 23 5.17 -2.23 -3.34
N LYS A 24 6.30 -2.88 -3.05
CA LYS A 24 6.85 -3.89 -3.96
C LYS A 24 5.85 -5.02 -4.20
N SER A 25 5.68 -5.46 -5.45
CA SER A 25 4.72 -6.53 -5.78
C SER A 25 5.01 -7.83 -5.03
N SER A 26 6.27 -8.12 -4.70
CA SER A 26 6.66 -9.27 -3.87
C SER A 26 6.09 -9.24 -2.44
N THR A 27 5.62 -8.09 -1.95
CA THR A 27 5.05 -7.93 -0.60
C THR A 27 3.52 -8.07 -0.57
N ARG A 28 2.87 -8.30 -1.72
CA ARG A 28 1.40 -8.30 -1.86
C ARG A 28 0.67 -9.21 -0.86
N GLN A 29 1.13 -10.46 -0.73
CA GLN A 29 0.53 -11.41 0.20
C GLN A 29 0.70 -10.99 1.67
N TYR A 30 1.83 -10.38 2.01
CA TYR A 30 2.09 -9.90 3.35
C TYR A 30 1.17 -8.73 3.72
N ILE A 31 0.98 -7.78 2.81
CA ILE A 31 0.06 -6.64 2.99
C ILE A 31 -1.38 -7.15 3.15
N ALA A 32 -1.85 -8.04 2.27
CA ALA A 32 -3.20 -8.58 2.33
C ALA A 32 -3.49 -9.31 3.64
N LYS A 33 -2.57 -10.20 4.08
CA LYS A 33 -2.68 -10.89 5.37
C LYS A 33 -2.68 -9.91 6.55
N PHE A 34 -1.82 -8.90 6.49
CA PHE A 34 -1.74 -7.91 7.55
C PHE A 34 -3.04 -7.12 7.72
N VAL A 35 -3.61 -6.62 6.61
CA VAL A 35 -4.87 -5.86 6.66
C VAL A 35 -5.99 -6.74 7.21
N ALA A 36 -6.15 -7.96 6.67
CA ALA A 36 -7.18 -8.90 7.13
C ALA A 36 -7.08 -9.25 8.62
N GLN A 37 -5.86 -9.37 9.16
CA GLN A 37 -5.65 -9.78 10.56
C GLN A 37 -5.59 -8.63 11.56
N LYS A 38 -5.17 -7.43 11.13
CA LYS A 38 -4.81 -6.33 12.04
C LYS A 38 -5.62 -5.06 11.81
N LEU A 39 -6.32 -4.94 10.69
CA LEU A 39 -7.09 -3.75 10.30
C LEU A 39 -8.46 -4.16 9.71
N PRO A 40 -9.35 -4.78 10.49
CA PRO A 40 -10.61 -5.33 10.00
C PRO A 40 -11.55 -4.27 9.37
N ASP A 41 -11.44 -3.01 9.81
CA ASP A 41 -12.25 -1.90 9.31
C ASP A 41 -11.67 -1.20 8.07
N ILE A 42 -10.58 -1.72 7.50
CA ILE A 42 -9.88 -1.12 6.36
C ILE A 42 -10.05 -1.99 5.11
N SER A 43 -10.52 -1.40 4.01
CA SER A 43 -10.36 -1.97 2.66
C SER A 43 -8.96 -1.69 2.15
N ALA A 44 -8.36 -2.68 1.47
CA ALA A 44 -7.06 -2.56 0.84
C ALA A 44 -7.09 -3.21 -0.55
N ASP A 45 -7.01 -2.38 -1.59
CA ASP A 45 -7.16 -2.80 -2.97
C ASP A 45 -5.90 -2.47 -3.76
N CYS A 46 -5.32 -3.48 -4.43
CA CYS A 46 -4.26 -3.28 -5.40
C CYS A 46 -4.90 -2.81 -6.72
N ILE A 47 -4.84 -1.51 -7.00
CA ILE A 47 -5.56 -0.88 -8.12
C ILE A 47 -4.73 -0.77 -9.40
N ALA A 48 -3.41 -0.87 -9.31
CA ALA A 48 -2.52 -0.93 -10.46
C ALA A 48 -1.22 -1.66 -10.10
N GLN A 49 -0.60 -2.29 -11.10
CA GLN A 49 0.78 -2.78 -11.01
C GLN A 49 1.62 -1.98 -12.01
N LEU A 50 2.71 -1.40 -11.52
CA LEU A 50 3.65 -0.64 -12.33
C LEU A 50 4.95 -1.44 -12.46
N ARG A 51 5.44 -1.52 -13.68
CA ARG A 51 6.69 -2.21 -14.03
C ARG A 51 7.51 -1.28 -14.91
N TRP A 52 8.72 -0.94 -14.48
CA TRP A 52 9.64 -0.18 -15.31
C TRP A 52 11.09 -0.62 -15.08
N ASN A 53 11.85 -0.54 -16.17
CA ASN A 53 13.28 -0.76 -16.17
C ASN A 53 13.92 0.61 -15.94
N LEU A 54 14.49 0.84 -14.76
CA LEU A 54 15.33 2.03 -14.58
C LEU A 54 16.67 1.75 -15.28
N PRO A 55 17.08 2.52 -16.30
CA PRO A 55 18.47 2.47 -16.74
C PRO A 55 19.34 2.85 -15.53
N ALA A 56 20.44 2.14 -15.32
CA ALA A 56 21.34 2.31 -14.18
C ALA A 56 21.88 3.76 -14.12
N THR A 57 21.13 4.63 -13.46
CA THR A 57 21.41 6.08 -13.34
C THR A 57 22.15 6.40 -12.06
N TYR A 58 22.37 5.41 -11.19
CA TYR A 58 23.12 5.55 -9.95
C TYR A 58 24.39 4.70 -9.99
N SER A 59 25.54 5.36 -9.83
CA SER A 59 26.90 4.83 -9.91
C SER A 59 27.26 3.77 -8.84
N TYR A 60 26.34 3.47 -7.91
CA TYR A 60 26.53 2.51 -6.81
C TYR A 60 25.74 1.19 -6.96
N HIS A 61 25.17 0.90 -8.14
CA HIS A 61 24.46 -0.37 -8.37
C HIS A 61 25.35 -1.45 -9.01
N ARG A 62 25.55 -2.58 -8.31
CA ARG A 62 26.22 -3.80 -8.83
C ARG A 62 25.39 -4.58 -9.87
N ARG A 63 24.17 -4.17 -10.21
CA ARG A 63 23.26 -4.88 -11.13
C ARG A 63 22.86 -3.96 -12.29
N GLN A 64 22.97 -4.49 -13.52
CA GLN A 64 22.75 -3.78 -14.79
C GLN A 64 21.31 -3.27 -15.00
N SER A 65 20.33 -3.83 -14.30
CA SER A 65 18.95 -3.34 -14.25
C SER A 65 18.37 -3.57 -12.86
N VAL A 66 17.53 -2.65 -12.40
CA VAL A 66 16.63 -2.89 -11.28
C VAL A 66 15.24 -3.00 -11.89
N ASP A 67 14.69 -4.20 -11.92
CA ASP A 67 13.29 -4.42 -12.27
C ASP A 67 12.46 -3.88 -11.11
N ILE A 68 11.85 -2.70 -11.31
CA ILE A 68 10.99 -2.10 -10.29
C ILE A 68 9.57 -2.58 -10.57
N GLU A 69 9.18 -3.62 -9.85
CA GLU A 69 7.80 -4.11 -9.79
C GLU A 69 7.14 -3.62 -8.50
N VAL A 70 6.24 -2.65 -8.66
CA VAL A 70 5.48 -2.08 -7.54
C VAL A 70 3.98 -2.11 -7.82
N ASP A 71 3.23 -2.30 -6.76
CA ASP A 71 1.78 -2.24 -6.73
C ASP A 71 1.35 -0.90 -6.14
N LEU A 72 0.39 -0.25 -6.79
CA LEU A 72 -0.36 0.87 -6.23
C LEU A 72 -1.53 0.33 -5.42
N TRP A 73 -1.48 0.57 -4.12
CA TRP A 73 -2.54 0.21 -3.19
C TRP A 73 -3.40 1.41 -2.85
N GLN A 74 -4.71 1.20 -2.84
CA GLN A 74 -5.70 2.11 -2.28
C GLN A 74 -6.21 1.53 -0.95
N PHE A 75 -6.11 2.29 0.12
CA PHE A 75 -6.69 1.96 1.42
C PHE A 75 -7.81 2.93 1.78
N SER A 76 -8.89 2.42 2.36
CA SER A 76 -10.02 3.23 2.83
C SER A 76 -10.71 2.61 4.04
N ILE A 77 -11.30 3.43 4.90
CA ILE A 77 -12.09 2.96 6.03
C ILE A 77 -13.45 2.46 5.52
N ASN A 78 -13.82 1.23 5.88
CA ASN A 78 -15.12 0.65 5.56
C ASN A 78 -16.22 1.37 6.37
N SER A 79 -17.01 2.21 5.70
CA SER A 79 -18.09 2.97 6.35
C SER A 79 -19.23 2.11 6.89
N LYS A 80 -19.26 0.80 6.60
CA LYS A 80 -20.32 -0.12 7.05
C LYS A 80 -20.37 -0.32 8.57
N ASN A 81 -19.32 0.04 9.32
CA ASN A 81 -19.30 -0.03 10.79
C ASN A 81 -19.58 1.31 11.48
N VAL A 82 -19.74 2.41 10.74
CA VAL A 82 -19.99 3.74 11.33
C VAL A 82 -21.47 3.96 11.65
N SER A 83 -22.38 3.18 11.06
CA SER A 83 -23.83 3.25 11.29
C SER A 83 -24.34 2.45 12.49
N ALA A 84 -23.47 1.78 13.26
CA ALA A 84 -23.86 1.02 14.45
C ALA A 84 -23.70 1.78 15.78
N ILE A 85 -23.31 3.06 15.73
CA ILE A 85 -23.06 3.90 16.91
C ILE A 85 -23.75 5.28 16.81
N GLY A 86 -24.84 5.38 16.05
CA GLY A 86 -25.67 6.58 15.94
C GLY A 86 -27.05 6.36 16.52
#